data_AF-A0A6M8VYC0-F1
#
_entry.id   AF-A0A6M8VYC0-F1
#
_cell.length_a   1.000
_cell.length_b   1.000
_cell.length_c   1.000
_cell.angle_alpha   90.00
_cell.angle_beta   90.00
_cell.angle_gamma   90.00
#
_symmetry.space_group_name_H-M   'P 1'
#
loop_
_entity.id
_entity.type
_entity.pdbx_description
1 polymer ?
#
loop_
_entity_poly.entity_id
_entity_poly.type
_entity_poly.pdbx_seq_one_letter_code
_entity_poly.pdbx_strand_id
1 'polypeptide(L)'
;MSERFGCNAFLGEDIPEFSAAKPRVSKDHLSIEVEWAERSDLIVMFLGSAGTISEITAFAMTQSINPKLLVFNDERYRSASSFLTQGPLRLLQPTQKHYYANADSILDVEVLRAVDIALSQAWYRKKPESLTTIREANYYDAMTLANVCALYPVRYGELREHLPWPERRLLSALKKLVANGLLAKVNNTYVPAMPLSEQPIGMSFRTTIARARARAMSSLLQDEQFRERYSRIQNKLRGVGRFRTA
;
A
#
# COMPACT_ATOMS: atom_id res chain seq x y z
N MET A 1 4.64 13.26 1.05
CA MET A 1 4.13 11.93 1.45
C MET A 1 2.61 11.93 1.70
N SER A 2 1.86 12.93 1.26
CA SER A 2 0.40 12.96 1.42
C SER A 2 -0.29 12.02 0.42
N GLU A 3 -1.13 11.13 0.95
CA GLU A 3 -2.09 10.28 0.23
C GLU A 3 -1.56 9.04 -0.54
N ARG A 4 -0.64 8.25 0.03
CA ARG A 4 -0.60 6.81 -0.32
C ARG A 4 -1.85 6.15 0.30
N PHE A 5 -2.72 5.58 -0.54
CA PHE A 5 -3.99 4.94 -0.14
C PHE A 5 -4.96 5.80 0.68
N GLY A 6 -4.85 7.14 0.62
CA GLY A 6 -5.66 8.06 1.43
C GLY A 6 -5.32 8.01 2.92
N CYS A 7 -4.10 7.61 3.26
CA CYS A 7 -3.61 7.56 4.62
C CYS A 7 -3.09 8.94 5.07
N ASN A 8 -3.40 9.27 6.33
CA ASN A 8 -2.88 10.46 7.01
C ASN A 8 -1.64 10.03 7.80
N ALA A 9 -0.46 10.15 7.20
CA ALA A 9 0.80 9.86 7.86
C ALA A 9 1.28 11.11 8.63
N PHE A 10 1.89 10.87 9.79
CA PHE A 10 2.58 11.86 10.61
C PHE A 10 3.81 11.21 11.23
N LEU A 11 4.83 11.99 11.57
CA LEU A 11 6.01 11.51 12.29
C LEU A 11 5.78 11.57 13.80
N GLY A 12 6.50 10.77 14.58
CA GLY A 12 6.38 10.78 16.04
C GLY A 12 6.72 12.15 16.63
N GLU A 13 7.76 12.79 16.09
CA GLU A 13 8.19 14.14 16.45
C GLU A 13 7.18 15.24 16.07
N ASP A 14 6.26 14.97 15.14
CA ASP A 14 5.23 15.91 14.68
C ASP A 14 3.96 15.87 15.56
N ILE A 15 3.96 15.06 16.63
CA ILE A 15 2.83 15.01 17.57
C ILE A 15 2.60 16.41 18.17
N PRO A 16 1.39 17.00 18.01
CA PRO A 16 1.12 18.39 18.39
C PRO A 16 1.46 18.71 19.85
N GLU A 17 1.27 17.75 20.75
CA GLU A 17 1.54 17.87 22.18
C GLU A 17 3.02 18.11 22.50
N PHE A 18 3.96 17.76 21.61
CA PHE A 18 5.39 18.05 21.78
C PHE A 18 5.78 19.49 21.43
N SER A 19 4.98 20.17 20.61
CA SER A 19 5.24 21.55 20.18
C SER A 19 4.73 22.60 21.16
N ALA A 20 3.95 22.21 22.18
CA ALA A 20 3.39 23.15 23.13
C ALA A 20 4.45 23.65 24.14
N ALA A 21 4.79 24.94 24.06
CA ALA A 21 5.78 25.63 24.92
C ALA A 21 5.50 25.60 26.44
N LYS A 22 4.37 25.02 26.86
CA LYS A 22 4.06 24.72 28.26
C LYS A 22 3.47 23.31 28.31
N PRO A 23 4.11 22.35 28.98
CA PRO A 23 3.50 21.05 29.18
C PRO A 23 2.23 21.27 30.03
N ARG A 24 1.06 21.12 29.43
CA ARG A 24 -0.22 21.06 30.17
C ARG A 24 -0.44 19.68 30.80
N VAL A 25 0.54 18.80 30.77
CA VAL A 25 0.36 17.38 31.07
C VAL A 25 1.51 16.87 31.91
N SER A 26 1.19 16.26 33.04
CA SER A 26 2.10 15.50 33.91
C SER A 26 2.55 14.17 33.29
N LYS A 27 2.56 14.05 31.96
CA LYS A 27 2.89 12.82 31.24
C LYS A 27 4.21 13.00 30.50
N ASP A 28 5.07 12.01 30.61
CA ASP A 28 6.31 11.93 29.85
C ASP A 28 6.02 11.74 28.35
N HIS A 29 7.02 12.00 27.50
CA HIS A 29 6.86 11.92 26.04
C HIS A 29 6.43 10.52 25.59
N LEU A 30 7.00 9.47 26.18
CA LEU A 30 6.71 8.08 25.81
C LEU A 30 5.24 7.73 26.08
N SER A 31 4.67 8.20 27.18
CA SER A 31 3.24 8.06 27.48
C SER A 31 2.36 8.71 26.39
N ILE A 32 2.75 9.87 25.85
CA ILE A 32 2.02 10.54 24.77
C ILE A 32 2.13 9.73 23.47
N GLU A 33 3.33 9.26 23.11
CA GLU A 33 3.52 8.45 21.88
C GLU A 33 2.71 7.16 21.92
N VAL A 34 2.63 6.51 23.10
CA VAL A 34 1.78 5.32 23.30
C VAL A 34 0.32 5.64 23.00
N GLU A 35 -0.23 6.76 23.50
CA GLU A 35 -1.63 7.16 23.22
C GLU A 35 -1.90 7.39 21.73
N TRP A 36 -0.94 7.99 21.00
CA TRP A 36 -1.04 8.20 19.56
C TRP A 36 -0.90 6.89 18.77
N ALA A 37 -0.03 6.00 19.21
CA ALA A 37 0.14 4.65 18.67
C ALA A 37 -1.14 3.80 18.85
N GLU A 38 -1.85 3.94 19.96
CA GLU A 38 -3.15 3.28 20.19
C GLU A 38 -4.23 3.72 19.18
N ARG A 39 -4.18 4.97 18.73
CA ARG A 39 -5.14 5.51 17.74
C ARG A 39 -4.73 5.21 16.29
N SER A 40 -3.48 4.87 16.06
CA SER A 40 -2.93 4.60 14.73
C SER A 40 -3.37 3.25 14.18
N ASP A 41 -3.39 3.10 12.86
CA ASP A 41 -3.76 1.85 12.16
C ASP A 41 -2.55 0.96 11.86
N LEU A 42 -1.40 1.60 11.66
CA LEU A 42 -0.11 1.02 11.35
C LEU A 42 0.94 1.96 11.95
N ILE A 43 1.98 1.39 12.54
CA ILE A 43 3.12 2.12 13.08
C ILE A 43 4.35 1.58 12.38
N VAL A 44 5.09 2.45 11.70
CA VAL A 44 6.32 2.09 11.01
C VAL A 44 7.49 2.64 11.81
N MET A 45 8.37 1.76 12.28
CA MET A 45 9.52 2.14 13.10
C MET A 45 10.82 1.78 12.40
N PHE A 46 11.75 2.72 12.33
CA PHE A 46 13.13 2.48 11.94
C PHE A 46 14.01 2.57 13.19
N LEU A 47 14.60 1.44 13.60
CA LEU A 47 15.44 1.38 14.79
C LEU A 47 16.81 1.98 14.47
N GLY A 48 17.04 3.22 14.91
CA GLY A 48 18.27 3.96 14.62
C GLY A 48 18.81 4.78 15.77
N SER A 49 18.05 4.96 16.85
CA SER A 49 18.43 5.76 18.01
C SER A 49 18.01 5.11 19.32
N ALA A 50 18.60 5.54 20.43
CA ALA A 50 18.19 5.11 21.76
C ALA A 50 16.70 5.38 22.03
N GLY A 51 16.15 6.48 21.51
CA GLY A 51 14.71 6.80 21.61
C GLY A 51 13.84 5.73 20.96
N THR A 52 14.12 5.40 19.68
CA THR A 52 13.37 4.36 18.95
C THR A 52 13.48 2.98 19.59
N ILE A 53 14.56 2.70 20.32
CA ILE A 53 14.77 1.46 21.08
C ILE A 53 13.91 1.42 22.36
N SER A 54 13.76 2.55 23.04
CA SER A 54 12.85 2.69 24.18
C SER A 54 11.39 2.56 23.74
N GLU A 55 11.01 3.27 22.67
CA GLU A 55 9.67 3.23 22.08
C GLU A 55 9.26 1.82 21.65
N ILE A 56 10.12 1.10 20.91
CA ILE A 56 9.78 -0.25 20.44
C ILE A 56 9.50 -1.20 21.59
N THR A 57 10.22 -1.05 22.71
CA THR A 57 10.00 -1.87 23.90
C THR A 57 8.62 -1.60 24.50
N ALA A 58 8.26 -0.31 24.68
CA ALA A 58 6.96 0.08 25.21
C ALA A 58 5.79 -0.33 24.28
N PHE A 59 5.98 -0.16 22.97
CA PHE A 59 4.97 -0.50 21.97
C PHE A 59 4.79 -2.01 21.83
N ALA A 60 5.89 -2.79 21.88
CA ALA A 60 5.80 -4.24 21.81
C ALA A 60 5.16 -4.85 23.07
N MET A 61 5.33 -4.23 24.23
CA MET A 61 4.66 -4.69 25.46
C MET A 61 3.17 -4.34 25.51
N THR A 62 2.72 -3.34 24.74
CA THR A 62 1.33 -2.91 24.71
C THR A 62 0.51 -3.76 23.73
N GLN A 63 -0.44 -4.55 24.26
CA GLN A 63 -1.20 -5.54 23.48
C GLN A 63 -2.03 -4.92 22.34
N SER A 64 -2.54 -3.70 22.51
CA SER A 64 -3.30 -2.95 21.49
C SER A 64 -2.41 -2.41 20.37
N ILE A 65 -1.12 -2.17 20.64
CA ILE A 65 -0.17 -1.53 19.73
C ILE A 65 0.65 -2.56 18.94
N ASN A 66 1.15 -3.60 19.60
CA ASN A 66 2.02 -4.61 18.99
C ASN A 66 1.51 -5.16 17.63
N PRO A 67 0.20 -5.46 17.45
CA PRO A 67 -0.32 -5.95 16.16
C PRO A 67 -0.22 -4.98 14.98
N LYS A 68 0.16 -3.72 15.24
CA LYS A 68 0.25 -2.62 14.27
C LYS A 68 1.70 -2.29 13.90
N LEU A 69 2.69 -2.94 14.52
CA LEU A 69 4.11 -2.61 14.35
C LEU A 69 4.69 -3.22 13.07
N LEU A 70 5.23 -2.36 12.22
CA LEU A 70 6.17 -2.71 11.15
C LEU A 70 7.54 -2.15 11.52
N VAL A 71 8.49 -3.03 11.80
CA VAL A 71 9.80 -2.63 12.34
C VAL A 71 10.91 -2.90 11.34
N PHE A 72 11.78 -1.93 11.14
CA PHE A 72 13.00 -2.04 10.35
C PHE A 72 14.19 -1.90 11.29
N ASN A 73 15.06 -2.91 11.31
CA ASN A 73 16.33 -2.89 12.03
C ASN A 73 17.49 -2.77 11.03
N ASP A 74 18.66 -2.33 11.49
CA ASP A 74 19.84 -2.23 10.64
C ASP A 74 20.32 -3.64 10.21
N GLU A 75 20.61 -3.83 8.92
CA GLU A 75 21.12 -5.06 8.32
C GLU A 75 22.34 -5.64 9.07
N ARG A 76 23.21 -4.79 9.61
CA ARG A 76 24.37 -5.22 10.41
C ARG A 76 23.98 -6.03 11.64
N TYR A 77 22.75 -5.90 12.12
CA TYR A 77 22.24 -6.64 13.26
C TYR A 77 21.48 -7.93 12.91
N ARG A 78 21.31 -8.29 11.61
CA ARG A 78 20.53 -9.47 11.18
C ARG A 78 20.97 -10.78 11.84
N SER A 79 22.27 -10.98 11.96
CA SER A 79 22.86 -12.17 12.58
C SER A 79 23.60 -11.86 13.87
N ALA A 80 23.47 -10.63 14.37
CA ALA A 80 24.15 -10.21 15.59
C ALA A 80 23.33 -10.63 16.81
N SER A 81 24.05 -11.14 17.81
CA SER A 81 23.53 -11.27 19.18
C SER A 81 23.59 -9.89 19.84
N SER A 82 22.47 -9.15 19.82
CA SER A 82 22.37 -7.79 20.36
C SER A 82 21.21 -7.65 21.34
N PHE A 83 21.21 -6.58 22.13
CA PHE A 83 20.09 -6.24 23.00
C PHE A 83 18.76 -6.22 22.24
N LEU A 84 18.76 -5.69 21.00
CA LEU A 84 17.57 -5.63 20.16
C LEU A 84 17.07 -7.01 19.73
N THR A 85 17.96 -7.87 19.23
CA THR A 85 17.60 -9.20 18.71
C THR A 85 17.27 -10.21 19.82
N GLN A 86 17.76 -9.97 21.04
CA GLN A 86 17.47 -10.81 22.20
C GLN A 86 16.34 -10.29 23.09
N GLY A 87 16.01 -9.00 23.02
CA GLY A 87 15.00 -8.36 23.85
C GLY A 87 13.81 -7.86 23.02
N PRO A 88 13.72 -6.55 22.73
CA PRO A 88 12.49 -5.94 22.20
C PRO A 88 11.93 -6.59 20.92
N LEU A 89 12.77 -7.04 19.99
CA LEU A 89 12.30 -7.68 18.77
C LEU A 89 11.63 -9.04 19.02
N ARG A 90 11.99 -9.74 20.11
CA ARG A 90 11.34 -11.00 20.50
C ARG A 90 9.96 -10.79 21.14
N LEU A 91 9.65 -9.57 21.56
CA LEU A 91 8.34 -9.21 22.10
C LEU A 91 7.30 -8.99 20.99
N LEU A 92 7.73 -8.82 19.74
CA LEU A 92 6.83 -8.69 18.60
C LEU A 92 5.99 -9.97 18.41
N GLN A 93 4.71 -9.80 18.10
CA GLN A 93 3.86 -10.95 17.82
C GLN A 93 4.37 -11.73 16.60
N PRO A 94 4.18 -13.07 16.54
CA PRO A 94 4.66 -13.90 15.43
C PRO A 94 4.13 -13.49 14.04
N THR A 95 2.99 -12.80 14.01
CA THR A 95 2.36 -12.28 12.80
C THR A 95 3.03 -11.00 12.29
N GLN A 96 3.80 -10.30 13.13
CA GLN A 96 4.53 -9.10 12.76
C GLN A 96 5.86 -9.47 12.14
N LYS A 97 6.12 -8.82 11.02
CA LYS A 97 7.40 -8.93 10.33
C LYS A 97 8.27 -7.76 10.77
N HIS A 98 9.46 -8.08 11.24
CA HIS A 98 10.55 -7.11 11.24
C HIS A 98 11.43 -7.38 10.02
N TYR A 99 11.89 -6.31 9.40
CA TYR A 99 12.78 -6.34 8.26
C TYR A 99 14.13 -5.81 8.69
N TYR A 100 15.14 -6.20 7.93
CA TYR A 100 16.45 -5.60 8.06
C TYR A 100 16.70 -4.77 6.82
N ALA A 101 17.13 -3.54 7.02
CA ALA A 101 17.40 -2.56 5.98
C ALA A 101 18.73 -1.88 6.29
N ASN A 102 19.48 -1.51 5.26
CA ASN A 102 20.66 -0.70 5.48
C ASN A 102 20.21 0.72 5.90
N ALA A 103 20.73 1.22 7.02
CA ALA A 103 20.37 2.53 7.57
C ALA A 103 20.59 3.68 6.57
N ASP A 104 21.55 3.53 5.66
CA ASP A 104 21.85 4.50 4.61
C ASP A 104 20.90 4.43 3.40
N SER A 105 20.01 3.42 3.35
CA SER A 105 19.14 3.15 2.19
C SER A 105 17.67 2.94 2.57
N ILE A 106 17.11 3.81 3.42
CA ILE A 106 15.67 3.80 3.78
C ILE A 106 14.76 3.91 2.53
N LEU A 107 15.28 4.44 1.41
CA LEU A 107 14.61 4.51 0.11
C LEU A 107 14.79 3.27 -0.77
N ASP A 108 15.31 2.16 -0.23
CA ASP A 108 15.36 0.89 -0.95
C ASP A 108 13.95 0.48 -1.38
N VAL A 109 13.85 0.04 -2.64
CA VAL A 109 12.61 -0.46 -3.26
C VAL A 109 11.98 -1.56 -2.40
N GLU A 110 12.80 -2.40 -1.75
CA GLU A 110 12.29 -3.47 -0.87
C GLU A 110 11.62 -2.94 0.39
N VAL A 111 12.19 -1.90 1.02
CA VAL A 111 11.62 -1.22 2.20
C VAL A 111 10.30 -0.56 1.83
N LEU A 112 10.29 0.20 0.73
CA LEU A 112 9.08 0.86 0.24
C LEU A 112 7.97 -0.16 -0.07
N ARG A 113 8.32 -1.29 -0.68
CA ARG A 113 7.37 -2.38 -0.93
C ARG A 113 6.84 -2.99 0.36
N ALA A 114 7.68 -3.22 1.36
CA ALA A 114 7.23 -3.74 2.65
C ALA A 114 6.23 -2.79 3.33
N VAL A 115 6.50 -1.49 3.30
CA VAL A 115 5.58 -0.45 3.80
C VAL A 115 4.26 -0.45 3.01
N ASP A 116 4.31 -0.48 1.67
CA ASP A 116 3.10 -0.47 0.84
C ASP A 116 2.23 -1.72 1.09
N ILE A 117 2.83 -2.89 1.31
CA ILE A 117 2.11 -4.11 1.70
C ILE A 117 1.45 -3.93 3.07
N ALA A 118 2.20 -3.46 4.08
CA ALA A 118 1.66 -3.30 5.43
C ALA A 118 0.52 -2.28 5.45
N LEU A 119 0.68 -1.17 4.73
CA LEU A 119 -0.33 -0.12 4.60
C LEU A 119 -1.61 -0.63 3.95
N SER A 120 -1.50 -1.35 2.84
CA SER A 120 -2.65 -1.93 2.14
C SER A 120 -3.33 -3.04 2.96
N GLN A 121 -2.58 -3.82 3.75
CA GLN A 121 -3.14 -4.78 4.69
C GLN A 121 -3.89 -4.10 5.85
N ALA A 122 -3.30 -3.07 6.46
CA ALA A 122 -3.94 -2.29 7.53
C ALA A 122 -5.24 -1.64 7.02
N TRP A 123 -5.19 -1.03 5.83
CA TRP A 123 -6.36 -0.48 5.15
C TRP A 123 -7.44 -1.56 4.92
N TYR A 124 -7.06 -2.74 4.44
CA TYR A 124 -8.00 -3.84 4.15
C TYR A 124 -8.68 -4.35 5.44
N ARG A 125 -7.93 -4.50 6.54
CA ARG A 125 -8.47 -4.95 7.84
C ARG A 125 -9.51 -3.97 8.41
N LYS A 126 -9.35 -2.67 8.17
CA LYS A 126 -10.27 -1.63 8.67
C LYS A 126 -11.50 -1.39 7.81
N LYS A 127 -11.51 -1.81 6.54
CA LYS A 127 -12.64 -1.58 5.62
C LYS A 127 -13.33 -2.86 5.08
N PRO A 128 -13.60 -3.89 5.91
CA PRO A 128 -14.24 -5.11 5.42
C PRO A 128 -15.65 -4.84 4.89
N GLU A 129 -16.38 -3.88 5.46
CA GLU A 129 -17.74 -3.51 5.02
C GLU A 129 -17.78 -3.05 3.56
N SER A 130 -16.71 -2.41 3.07
CA SER A 130 -16.61 -1.96 1.67
C SER A 130 -16.35 -3.09 0.66
N LEU A 131 -16.08 -4.31 1.12
CA LEU A 131 -15.81 -5.48 0.28
C LEU A 131 -16.82 -6.61 0.48
N THR A 132 -17.82 -6.40 1.35
CA THR A 132 -18.88 -7.38 1.69
C THR A 132 -19.63 -7.95 0.49
N THR A 133 -19.67 -7.22 -0.62
CA THR A 133 -20.32 -7.67 -1.86
C THR A 133 -19.46 -8.67 -2.65
N ILE A 134 -18.13 -8.65 -2.49
CA ILE A 134 -17.27 -9.78 -2.88
C ILE A 134 -17.18 -10.73 -1.70
N ARG A 135 -18.30 -11.40 -1.41
CA ARG A 135 -18.34 -12.53 -0.47
C ARG A 135 -17.16 -13.45 -0.85
N GLU A 136 -16.22 -13.65 0.07
CA GLU A 136 -15.01 -14.48 -0.06
C GLU A 136 -13.74 -13.86 -0.71
N ALA A 137 -13.70 -12.59 -1.12
CA ALA A 137 -12.42 -12.01 -1.59
C ALA A 137 -11.46 -11.77 -0.42
N ASN A 138 -10.36 -12.52 -0.43
CA ASN A 138 -9.26 -12.25 0.50
C ASN A 138 -8.49 -10.98 0.08
N TYR A 139 -7.55 -10.54 0.91
CA TYR A 139 -6.69 -9.38 0.64
C TYR A 139 -6.07 -9.37 -0.77
N TYR A 140 -5.55 -10.51 -1.23
CA TYR A 140 -4.93 -10.63 -2.55
C TYR A 140 -5.97 -10.43 -3.66
N ASP A 141 -7.15 -11.03 -3.54
CA ASP A 141 -8.24 -10.88 -4.51
C ASP A 141 -8.65 -9.40 -4.65
N ALA A 142 -8.88 -8.73 -3.52
CA ALA A 142 -9.30 -7.32 -3.51
C ALA A 142 -8.24 -6.41 -4.14
N MET A 143 -6.97 -6.56 -3.73
CA MET A 143 -5.90 -5.74 -4.27
C MET A 143 -5.60 -6.04 -5.75
N THR A 144 -5.85 -7.28 -6.22
CA THR A 144 -5.66 -7.64 -7.64
C THR A 144 -6.70 -6.89 -8.45
N LEU A 145 -7.96 -6.97 -8.00
CA LEU A 145 -9.08 -6.28 -8.64
C LEU A 145 -8.83 -4.77 -8.69
N ALA A 146 -8.37 -4.16 -7.58
CA ALA A 146 -8.05 -2.74 -7.54
C ALA A 146 -7.00 -2.35 -8.58
N ASN A 147 -5.90 -3.10 -8.67
CA ASN A 147 -4.82 -2.80 -9.60
C ASN A 147 -5.25 -2.98 -11.06
N VAL A 148 -6.00 -4.05 -11.36
CA VAL A 148 -6.55 -4.22 -12.72
C VAL A 148 -7.53 -3.10 -13.05
N CYS A 149 -8.46 -2.74 -12.16
CA CYS A 149 -9.39 -1.64 -12.38
C CYS A 149 -8.70 -0.27 -12.50
N ALA A 150 -7.57 -0.07 -11.82
CA ALA A 150 -6.80 1.16 -11.92
C ALA A 150 -6.00 1.24 -13.23
N LEU A 151 -5.43 0.13 -13.69
CA LEU A 151 -4.43 0.09 -14.77
C LEU A 151 -4.94 -0.48 -16.09
N TYR A 152 -6.19 -0.95 -16.18
CA TYR A 152 -6.65 -1.66 -17.38
C TYR A 152 -6.57 -0.83 -18.67
N PRO A 153 -6.26 -1.48 -19.81
CA PRO A 153 -5.89 -2.90 -19.95
C PRO A 153 -4.46 -3.17 -19.46
N VAL A 154 -4.27 -4.25 -18.69
CA VAL A 154 -2.97 -4.55 -18.05
C VAL A 154 -2.52 -5.99 -18.31
N ARG A 155 -1.22 -6.20 -18.59
CA ARG A 155 -0.63 -7.52 -18.80
C ARG A 155 -0.24 -8.17 -17.46
N TYR A 156 -0.08 -9.49 -17.48
CA TYR A 156 0.41 -10.23 -16.31
C TYR A 156 1.78 -9.72 -15.83
N GLY A 157 2.71 -9.46 -16.75
CA GLY A 157 4.05 -8.95 -16.42
C GLY A 157 4.01 -7.61 -15.69
N GLU A 158 3.22 -6.66 -16.20
CA GLU A 158 3.01 -5.35 -15.58
C GLU A 158 2.38 -5.47 -14.18
N LEU A 159 1.37 -6.34 -14.02
CA LEU A 159 0.78 -6.61 -12.70
C LEU A 159 1.81 -7.14 -11.70
N ARG A 160 2.73 -8.02 -12.14
CA ARG A 160 3.77 -8.60 -11.28
C ARG A 160 4.79 -7.55 -10.83
N GLU A 161 5.01 -6.49 -11.61
CA GLU A 161 5.89 -5.39 -11.22
C GLU A 161 5.25 -4.49 -10.15
N HIS A 162 3.93 -4.32 -10.21
CA HIS A 162 3.17 -3.49 -9.28
C HIS A 162 2.72 -4.22 -8.00
N LEU A 163 2.53 -5.54 -8.06
CA LEU A 163 2.05 -6.34 -6.94
C LEU A 163 3.18 -7.19 -6.36
N PRO A 164 3.61 -6.95 -5.12
CA PRO A 164 4.78 -7.62 -4.52
C PRO A 164 4.45 -9.02 -3.99
N TRP A 165 3.62 -9.79 -4.68
CA TRP A 165 3.13 -11.08 -4.22
C TRP A 165 3.83 -12.26 -4.90
N PRO A 166 3.86 -13.43 -4.25
CA PRO A 166 4.27 -14.66 -4.92
C PRO A 166 3.39 -14.91 -6.15
N GLU A 167 4.02 -15.33 -7.24
CA GLU A 167 3.36 -15.62 -8.52
C GLU A 167 2.13 -16.53 -8.38
N ARG A 168 2.24 -17.58 -7.56
CA ARG A 168 1.13 -18.50 -7.25
C ARG A 168 -0.10 -17.78 -6.67
N ARG A 169 0.10 -16.77 -5.81
CA ARG A 169 -1.00 -15.99 -5.20
C ARG A 169 -1.67 -15.11 -6.24
N LEU A 170 -0.88 -14.40 -7.05
CA LEU A 170 -1.41 -13.53 -8.11
C LEU A 170 -2.20 -14.33 -9.15
N LEU A 171 -1.66 -15.46 -9.62
CA LEU A 171 -2.35 -16.32 -10.57
C LEU A 171 -3.65 -16.91 -10.00
N SER A 172 -3.64 -17.32 -8.73
CA SER A 172 -4.84 -17.79 -8.05
C SER A 172 -5.91 -16.71 -7.94
N ALA A 173 -5.52 -15.47 -7.58
CA ALA A 173 -6.44 -14.35 -7.47
C ALA A 173 -7.04 -13.99 -8.84
N LEU A 174 -6.20 -13.87 -9.88
CA LEU A 174 -6.66 -13.63 -11.26
C LEU A 174 -7.64 -14.70 -11.75
N LYS A 175 -7.31 -15.98 -11.55
CA LYS A 175 -8.20 -17.10 -11.93
C LYS A 175 -9.55 -16.99 -11.24
N LYS A 176 -9.57 -16.71 -9.94
CA LYS A 176 -10.80 -16.59 -9.15
C LYS A 176 -11.64 -15.37 -9.56
N LEU A 177 -11.01 -14.21 -9.73
CA LEU A 177 -11.70 -12.98 -10.15
C LEU A 177 -12.30 -13.09 -11.55
N VAL A 178 -11.63 -13.81 -12.46
CA VAL A 178 -12.17 -14.11 -13.79
C VAL A 178 -13.35 -15.10 -13.69
N ALA A 179 -13.22 -16.17 -12.90
CA ALA A 179 -14.30 -17.13 -12.70
C ALA A 179 -15.55 -16.49 -12.07
N ASN A 180 -15.36 -15.50 -11.19
CA ASN A 180 -16.43 -14.75 -10.55
C ASN A 180 -17.00 -13.61 -11.42
N GLY A 181 -16.54 -13.47 -12.67
CA GLY A 181 -17.05 -12.46 -13.59
C GLY A 181 -16.72 -11.02 -13.20
N LEU A 182 -15.71 -10.79 -12.35
CA LEU A 182 -15.25 -9.44 -11.96
C LEU A 182 -14.22 -8.89 -12.94
N LEU A 183 -13.40 -9.80 -13.48
CA LEU A 183 -12.40 -9.52 -14.51
C LEU A 183 -12.66 -10.37 -15.75
N ALA A 184 -12.22 -9.88 -16.90
CA ALA A 184 -12.14 -10.64 -18.14
C ALA A 184 -10.68 -10.68 -18.61
N LYS A 185 -10.29 -11.83 -19.19
CA LYS A 185 -9.01 -11.96 -19.90
C LYS A 185 -9.29 -11.83 -21.40
N VAL A 186 -8.82 -10.75 -22.00
CA VAL A 186 -8.94 -10.49 -23.45
C VAL A 186 -7.55 -10.55 -24.04
N ASN A 187 -7.33 -11.50 -24.95
CA ASN A 187 -6.00 -11.86 -25.47
C ASN A 187 -5.02 -12.17 -24.32
N ASN A 188 -4.05 -11.28 -24.09
CA ASN A 188 -3.04 -11.40 -23.04
C ASN A 188 -3.11 -10.27 -22.00
N THR A 189 -4.27 -9.63 -21.89
CA THR A 189 -4.53 -8.52 -20.95
C THR A 189 -5.74 -8.81 -20.07
N TYR A 190 -5.71 -8.27 -18.87
CA TYR A 190 -6.81 -8.29 -17.92
C TYR A 190 -7.54 -6.95 -17.95
N VAL A 191 -8.87 -7.01 -17.95
CA VAL A 191 -9.76 -5.85 -17.91
C VAL A 191 -10.90 -6.10 -16.92
N PRO A 192 -11.54 -5.07 -16.36
CA PRO A 192 -12.80 -5.23 -15.63
C PRO A 192 -13.86 -5.82 -16.55
N ALA A 193 -14.59 -6.83 -16.09
CA ALA A 193 -15.69 -7.42 -16.84
C ALA A 193 -16.92 -6.50 -16.91
N MET A 194 -17.01 -5.54 -16.00
CA MET A 194 -18.08 -4.53 -15.91
C MET A 194 -17.52 -3.17 -15.45
N PRO A 195 -18.22 -2.06 -15.73
CA PRO A 195 -17.83 -0.73 -15.26
C PRO A 195 -17.64 -0.67 -13.74
N LEU A 196 -16.71 0.18 -13.27
CA LEU A 196 -16.39 0.29 -11.84
C LEU A 196 -17.62 0.66 -10.97
N SER A 197 -18.58 1.40 -11.54
CA SER A 197 -19.86 1.76 -10.90
C SER A 197 -20.80 0.56 -10.70
N GLU A 198 -20.62 -0.51 -11.48
CA GLU A 198 -21.43 -1.72 -11.45
C GLU A 198 -20.72 -2.87 -10.71
N GLN A 199 -19.40 -2.76 -10.51
CA GLN A 199 -18.62 -3.74 -9.74
C GLN A 199 -19.21 -3.93 -8.32
N PRO A 200 -19.39 -5.16 -7.83
CA PRO A 200 -19.90 -5.45 -6.49
C PRO A 200 -18.83 -5.14 -5.43
N ILE A 201 -18.55 -3.85 -5.25
CA ILE A 201 -17.63 -3.30 -4.26
C ILE A 201 -18.21 -2.00 -3.71
N GLY A 202 -17.90 -1.71 -2.46
CA GLY A 202 -18.39 -0.54 -1.74
C GLY A 202 -17.83 0.77 -2.28
N MET A 203 -18.56 1.86 -2.01
CA MET A 203 -18.27 3.20 -2.53
C MET A 203 -16.88 3.72 -2.19
N SER A 204 -16.40 3.46 -0.96
CA SER A 204 -15.07 3.90 -0.52
C SER A 204 -13.95 3.21 -1.30
N PHE A 205 -14.11 1.93 -1.64
CA PHE A 205 -13.16 1.19 -2.45
C PHE A 205 -13.18 1.66 -3.90
N ARG A 206 -14.38 1.84 -4.49
CA ARG A 206 -14.55 2.42 -5.83
C ARG A 206 -13.87 3.79 -5.95
N THR A 207 -14.05 4.66 -4.95
CA THR A 207 -13.44 6.00 -4.92
C THR A 207 -11.92 5.91 -4.90
N THR A 208 -11.36 4.97 -4.13
CA THR A 208 -9.91 4.74 -4.07
C THR A 208 -9.36 4.29 -5.43
N ILE A 209 -10.02 3.32 -6.06
CA ILE A 209 -9.67 2.82 -7.40
C ILE A 209 -9.77 3.94 -8.44
N ALA A 210 -10.85 4.73 -8.41
CA ALA A 210 -11.07 5.84 -9.35
C ALA A 210 -9.97 6.91 -9.21
N ARG A 211 -9.57 7.26 -7.99
CA ARG A 211 -8.44 8.19 -7.75
C ARG A 211 -7.12 7.61 -8.25
N ALA A 212 -6.85 6.33 -7.98
CA ALA A 212 -5.65 5.66 -8.47
C ALA A 212 -5.60 5.66 -10.00
N ARG A 213 -6.73 5.36 -10.66
CA ARG A 213 -6.87 5.42 -12.12
C ARG A 213 -6.61 6.84 -12.66
N ALA A 214 -7.23 7.85 -12.07
CA ALA A 214 -7.03 9.24 -12.48
C ALA A 214 -5.56 9.67 -12.39
N ARG A 215 -4.85 9.25 -11.34
CA ARG A 215 -3.40 9.48 -11.17
C ARG A 215 -2.59 8.75 -12.25
N ALA A 216 -2.86 7.46 -12.48
CA ALA A 216 -2.17 6.68 -13.51
C ALA A 216 -2.37 7.29 -14.91
N MET A 217 -3.60 7.68 -15.24
CA MET A 217 -3.91 8.35 -16.51
C MET A 217 -3.23 9.73 -16.61
N SER A 218 -3.24 10.53 -15.54
CA SER A 218 -2.54 11.81 -15.51
C SER A 218 -1.04 11.63 -15.77
N SER A 219 -0.41 10.65 -15.12
CA SER A 219 1.00 10.34 -15.34
C SER A 219 1.29 9.93 -16.79
N LEU A 220 0.45 9.05 -17.37
CA LEU A 220 0.57 8.66 -18.78
C LEU A 220 0.40 9.84 -19.73
N LEU A 221 -0.53 10.75 -19.41
CA LEU A 221 -0.72 11.97 -20.19
C LEU A 221 0.44 12.94 -20.06
N GLN A 222 1.31 12.85 -19.06
CA GLN A 222 2.54 13.65 -18.98
C GLN A 222 3.73 12.97 -19.69
N ASP A 223 3.62 11.69 -20.04
CA ASP A 223 4.67 10.96 -20.76
C ASP A 223 4.71 11.40 -22.24
N GLU A 224 5.88 11.91 -22.66
CA GLU A 224 6.10 12.45 -24.00
C GLU A 224 6.02 11.37 -25.10
N GLN A 225 6.56 10.18 -24.84
CA GLN A 225 6.49 9.05 -25.79
C GLN A 225 5.06 8.59 -25.98
N PHE A 226 4.27 8.56 -24.89
CA PHE A 226 2.85 8.28 -24.95
C PHE A 226 2.10 9.33 -25.79
N ARG A 227 2.36 10.63 -25.55
CA ARG A 227 1.76 11.72 -26.34
C ARG A 227 2.08 11.60 -27.82
N GLU A 228 3.33 11.31 -28.17
CA GLU A 228 3.74 11.13 -29.57
C GLU A 228 3.03 9.94 -30.22
N ARG A 229 3.02 8.77 -29.55
CA ARG A 229 2.35 7.57 -30.06
C ARG A 229 0.85 7.82 -30.23
N TYR A 230 0.22 8.48 -29.28
CA TYR A 230 -1.20 8.83 -29.35
C TYR A 230 -1.49 9.80 -30.49
N SER A 231 -0.68 10.85 -30.65
CA SER A 231 -0.81 11.80 -31.78
C SER A 231 -0.72 11.09 -33.13
N ARG A 232 0.21 10.13 -33.29
CA ARG A 232 0.31 9.31 -34.52
C ARG A 232 -0.96 8.48 -34.77
N ILE A 233 -1.54 7.86 -33.73
CA ILE A 233 -2.79 7.08 -33.84
C ILE A 233 -3.96 8.00 -34.19
N GLN A 234 -4.08 9.14 -33.51
CA GLN A 234 -5.14 10.12 -33.78
C GLN A 234 -5.04 10.68 -35.20
N ASN A 235 -3.84 10.96 -35.69
CA ASN A 235 -3.60 11.41 -37.06
C ASN A 235 -3.91 10.31 -38.08
N LYS A 236 -3.61 9.04 -37.78
CA LYS A 236 -4.07 7.90 -38.61
C LYS A 236 -5.59 7.82 -38.66
N LEU A 237 -6.27 7.92 -37.52
CA LEU A 237 -7.74 7.89 -37.46
C LEU A 237 -8.38 9.08 -38.21
N ARG A 238 -7.78 10.27 -38.11
CA ARG A 238 -8.21 11.45 -38.89
C ARG A 238 -7.92 11.30 -40.38
N GLY A 239 -6.83 10.64 -40.77
CA GLY A 239 -6.48 10.36 -42.17
C GLY A 239 -7.40 9.35 -42.85
N VAL A 240 -8.02 8.43 -42.09
CA VAL A 240 -9.02 7.47 -42.59
C VAL A 240 -10.38 8.14 -42.87
N GLY A 241 -10.60 9.37 -42.38
CA GLY A 241 -11.83 10.15 -42.56
C GLY A 241 -11.89 11.06 -43.80
N ARG A 242 -10.94 10.97 -44.76
CA ARG A 242 -11.14 11.62 -46.07
C ARG A 242 -12.19 10.82 -46.86
N PHE A 243 -13.46 11.10 -46.60
CA PHE A 243 -14.53 10.78 -47.54
C PHE A 243 -14.13 11.36 -48.89
N ARG A 244 -13.90 10.48 -49.87
CA ARG A 244 -13.92 10.88 -51.28
C ARG A 244 -15.35 11.34 -51.56
N THR A 245 -15.56 12.65 -51.55
CA THR A 245 -16.70 13.23 -52.25
C THR A 245 -16.51 12.90 -53.72
N ALA A 246 -17.49 12.18 -54.28
CA ALA A 246 -17.60 11.88 -55.70
C ALA A 246 -17.67 13.17 -56.54
#